data_AF-A0A1J3FWS6-F1
#
_entry.id   AF-A0A1J3FWS6-F1
#
_cell.length_a   1.000
_cell.length_b   1.000
_cell.length_c   1.000
_cell.angle_alpha   90.00
_cell.angle_beta   90.00
_cell.angle_gamma   90.00
#
_symmetry.space_group_name_H-M   'P 1'
#
loop_
_entity.id
_entity.type
_entity.pdbx_description
1 polymer ?
#
loop_
_entity_poly.entity_id
_entity_poly.type
_entity_poly.pdbx_seq_one_letter_code
_entity_poly.pdbx_strand_id
1 'polypeptide(L)'
;MDRQNSDDIIRFLDGMASSDDVLFGFLDEGNHSPEDFPDSGNLNGGVDDDDDDEGGNINCNSEENIAFWREQEQLLQGTLYRTSSIETKIRQATKEALKEVKSKGLHCVCRRSLAGGCRSCLRGEISRHLRDVAGYDCVISKSKWRSSQDIPAGEHEYIEIVDRSGSKKGEMRVVIELSFRAEFEIAKGGEEYKRLISRLPEVYVGKTERLRSLIKILCMAGKKCLRDKKMHMAPWRKHKYMQAKWLGTCDRSTSLEAAVSDTTEPENWVPPAKPYRVSMLKHDGLLGSLSAGGMGHPAAVTVL
;
A
#
# COMPACT_ATOMS: atom_id res chain seq x y z
N MET A 1 32.71 3.27 35.22
CA MET A 1 31.53 3.01 36.08
C MET A 1 30.60 4.20 35.89
N ASP A 2 29.42 4.13 35.29
CA ASP A 2 28.70 3.00 34.71
C ASP A 2 27.88 3.47 33.51
N ARG A 3 27.81 2.61 32.49
CA ARG A 3 26.95 2.77 31.32
C ARG A 3 25.51 2.64 31.78
N GLN A 4 24.74 3.73 31.70
CA GLN A 4 23.30 3.69 31.93
C GLN A 4 22.63 2.87 30.81
N ASN A 5 22.49 1.59 31.14
CA ASN A 5 21.55 0.56 30.72
C ASN A 5 20.57 0.92 29.58
N SER A 6 20.91 0.50 28.35
CA SER A 6 19.97 0.44 27.23
C SER A 6 18.88 -0.64 27.40
N ASP A 7 19.02 -1.50 28.40
CA ASP A 7 18.13 -2.67 28.58
C ASP A 7 16.85 -2.29 29.34
N ASP A 8 16.81 -1.12 29.99
CA ASP A 8 15.61 -0.65 30.70
C ASP A 8 14.54 -0.07 29.76
N ILE A 9 14.92 0.39 28.55
CA ILE A 9 13.96 0.84 27.53
C ILE A 9 13.29 -0.36 26.84
N ILE A 10 14.02 -1.45 26.64
CA ILE A 10 13.47 -2.67 26.02
C ILE A 10 12.50 -3.39 26.97
N ARG A 11 12.75 -3.37 28.29
CA ARG A 11 11.81 -3.92 29.27
C ARG A 11 10.49 -3.17 29.40
N PHE A 12 10.43 -1.89 29.01
CA PHE A 12 9.18 -1.13 29.02
C PHE A 12 8.28 -1.45 27.80
N LEU A 13 8.86 -1.98 26.72
CA LEU A 13 8.15 -2.38 25.51
C LEU A 13 7.70 -3.85 25.54
N ASP A 14 8.32 -4.69 26.37
CA ASP A 14 8.02 -6.13 26.48
C ASP A 14 6.86 -6.45 27.45
N GLY A 15 6.41 -5.46 28.23
CA GLY A 15 5.38 -5.62 29.26
C GLY A 15 3.97 -5.14 28.89
N MET A 16 3.80 -4.50 27.73
CA MET A 16 2.46 -4.19 27.22
C MET A 16 1.96 -5.39 26.43
N ALA A 17 1.01 -6.11 26.99
CA ALA A 17 0.19 -7.06 26.25
C ALA A 17 -0.17 -6.43 24.90
N SER A 18 0.21 -7.10 23.81
CA SER A 18 -0.13 -6.66 22.46
C SER A 18 -1.62 -6.36 22.44
N SER A 19 -2.02 -5.21 21.90
CA SER A 19 -3.43 -4.85 21.72
C SER A 19 -4.21 -5.91 20.92
N ASP A 20 -3.48 -6.79 20.23
CA ASP A 20 -4.05 -7.95 19.54
C ASP A 20 -4.56 -9.04 20.49
N ASP A 21 -4.04 -9.19 21.72
CA ASP A 21 -4.43 -10.29 22.64
C ASP A 21 -5.57 -9.91 23.60
N VAL A 22 -5.77 -8.63 23.92
CA VAL A 22 -6.98 -8.17 24.64
C VAL A 22 -8.26 -8.22 23.79
N LEU A 23 -8.12 -8.52 22.50
CA LEU A 23 -9.23 -8.61 21.53
C LEU A 23 -9.90 -10.00 21.46
N PHE A 24 -9.37 -11.02 22.14
CA PHE A 24 -9.84 -12.41 21.98
C PHE A 24 -10.65 -12.97 23.15
N GLY A 25 -11.10 -12.13 24.09
CA GLY A 25 -11.67 -12.60 25.35
C GLY A 25 -13.20 -12.68 25.46
N PHE A 26 -14.00 -12.23 24.51
CA PHE A 26 -15.45 -12.16 24.74
C PHE A 26 -16.30 -12.40 23.49
N LEU A 27 -17.22 -13.37 23.65
CA LEU A 27 -18.34 -13.77 22.79
C LEU A 27 -18.06 -14.86 21.75
N ASP A 28 -17.92 -16.09 22.26
CA ASP A 28 -18.66 -17.22 21.70
C ASP A 28 -19.86 -17.52 22.62
N GLU A 29 -20.90 -18.10 22.06
CA GLU A 29 -22.16 -18.54 22.69
C GLU A 29 -23.27 -17.47 22.90
N GLY A 30 -24.10 -17.30 21.87
CA GLY A 30 -25.33 -16.50 21.95
C GLY A 30 -26.09 -16.45 20.63
N ASN A 31 -26.68 -17.58 20.24
CA ASN A 31 -27.55 -17.70 19.07
C ASN A 31 -28.86 -16.91 19.28
N HIS A 32 -28.87 -15.61 18.97
CA HIS A 32 -30.10 -14.83 18.78
C HIS A 32 -30.10 -14.14 17.40
N SER A 33 -31.18 -14.39 16.66
CA SER A 33 -31.47 -13.80 15.35
C SER A 33 -31.39 -12.27 15.39
N PRO A 34 -30.72 -11.59 14.44
CA PRO A 34 -30.84 -10.15 14.30
C PRO A 34 -32.08 -9.83 13.47
N GLU A 35 -32.98 -9.05 14.05
CA GLU A 35 -34.11 -8.42 13.38
C GLU A 35 -33.63 -7.46 12.27
N ASP A 36 -34.46 -7.36 11.23
CA ASP A 36 -34.22 -6.63 9.99
C ASP A 36 -33.86 -5.15 10.19
N PHE A 37 -32.69 -4.74 9.69
CA PHE A 37 -32.36 -3.33 9.47
C PHE A 37 -32.54 -2.99 7.98
N PRO A 38 -33.12 -1.83 7.64
CA PRO A 38 -33.58 -1.56 6.29
C PRO A 38 -32.41 -1.35 5.32
N ASP A 39 -32.56 -2.01 4.17
CA ASP A 39 -31.78 -1.87 2.95
C ASP A 39 -31.65 -0.39 2.54
N SER A 40 -30.47 0.18 2.78
CA SER A 40 -30.12 1.50 2.27
C SER A 40 -29.22 1.35 1.06
N GLY A 41 -29.85 1.32 -0.11
CA GLY A 41 -29.55 2.25 -1.19
C GLY A 41 -28.14 2.18 -1.75
N ASN A 42 -28.03 1.50 -2.88
CA ASN A 42 -26.95 1.57 -3.85
C ASN A 42 -26.65 3.04 -4.24
N LEU A 43 -25.66 3.67 -3.62
CA LEU A 43 -25.12 4.97 -4.03
C LEU A 43 -23.85 4.78 -4.85
N ASN A 44 -24.01 4.28 -6.08
CA ASN A 44 -23.08 4.59 -7.15
C ASN A 44 -23.34 6.03 -7.61
N GLY A 45 -22.72 6.98 -6.92
CA GLY A 45 -22.74 8.40 -7.25
C GLY A 45 -21.38 9.00 -6.89
N GLY A 46 -20.35 8.62 -7.64
CA GLY A 46 -19.02 9.21 -7.53
C GLY A 46 -19.03 10.61 -8.13
N VAL A 47 -19.37 11.60 -7.30
CA VAL A 47 -18.89 12.97 -7.51
C VAL A 47 -17.65 13.09 -6.64
N ASP A 48 -16.50 12.88 -7.27
CA ASP A 48 -15.20 13.14 -6.66
C ASP A 48 -15.04 14.67 -6.58
N ASP A 49 -15.38 15.27 -5.43
CA ASP A 49 -14.91 16.62 -5.07
C ASP A 49 -13.39 16.57 -4.80
N ASP A 50 -12.62 16.44 -5.88
CA ASP A 50 -11.22 16.85 -5.97
C ASP A 50 -11.13 18.32 -6.41
N ASP A 51 -12.01 19.17 -5.89
CA ASP A 51 -11.74 20.61 -5.91
C ASP A 51 -10.59 20.88 -4.94
N ASP A 52 -9.48 21.32 -5.51
CA ASP A 52 -8.43 22.06 -4.82
C ASP A 52 -9.05 23.34 -4.27
N ASP A 53 -9.78 23.23 -3.16
CA ASP A 53 -10.36 24.38 -2.47
C ASP A 53 -9.25 25.18 -1.78
N GLU A 54 -8.68 26.08 -2.57
CA GLU A 54 -7.85 27.19 -2.14
C GLU A 54 -8.73 28.13 -1.29
N GLY A 55 -8.64 28.00 0.04
CA GLY A 55 -9.08 29.08 0.95
C GLY A 55 -10.50 29.01 1.51
N GLY A 56 -10.92 27.86 2.05
CA GLY A 56 -12.16 27.74 2.84
C GLY A 56 -11.97 28.03 4.35
N ASN A 57 -12.45 29.19 4.79
CA ASN A 57 -12.70 29.70 6.16
C ASN A 57 -12.30 28.81 7.37
N ILE A 58 -11.31 29.29 8.13
CA ILE A 58 -10.92 28.74 9.44
C ILE A 58 -11.97 29.18 10.47
N ASN A 59 -13.08 28.47 10.55
CA ASN A 59 -13.86 28.42 11.78
C ASN A 59 -14.02 26.96 12.20
N CYS A 60 -12.95 26.41 12.78
CA CYS A 60 -13.00 25.13 13.46
C CYS A 60 -13.73 25.34 14.80
N ASN A 61 -15.04 25.17 14.84
CA ASN A 61 -15.71 25.00 16.13
C ASN A 61 -15.08 23.76 16.81
N SER A 62 -14.59 23.91 18.04
CA SER A 62 -13.95 22.82 18.79
C SER A 62 -14.84 21.59 18.87
N GLU A 63 -16.16 21.78 18.93
CA GLU A 63 -17.14 20.70 18.99
C GLU A 63 -17.21 19.88 17.70
N GLU A 64 -17.22 20.54 16.53
CA GLU A 64 -17.22 19.86 15.23
C GLU A 64 -15.92 19.07 15.00
N ASN A 65 -14.79 19.61 15.46
CA ASN A 65 -13.50 18.91 15.36
C ASN A 65 -13.50 17.63 16.20
N ILE A 66 -13.98 17.73 17.45
CA ILE A 66 -14.11 16.59 18.36
C ILE A 66 -15.08 15.56 17.77
N ALA A 67 -16.24 16.00 17.25
CA ALA A 67 -17.23 15.12 16.64
C ALA A 67 -16.66 14.36 15.45
N PHE A 68 -15.93 15.05 14.55
CA PHE A 68 -15.26 14.42 13.41
C PHE A 68 -14.31 13.30 13.84
N TRP A 69 -13.42 13.55 14.81
CA TRP A 69 -12.43 12.54 15.21
C TRP A 69 -13.08 11.34 15.89
N ARG A 70 -14.13 11.55 16.69
CA ARG A 70 -14.93 10.45 17.26
C ARG A 70 -15.61 9.62 16.18
N GLU A 71 -16.20 10.27 15.17
CA GLU A 71 -16.82 9.58 14.05
C GLU A 71 -15.80 8.75 13.27
N GLN A 72 -14.63 9.32 12.92
CA GLN A 72 -13.58 8.58 12.20
C GLN A 72 -13.08 7.39 13.02
N GLU A 73 -12.94 7.53 14.33
CA GLU A 73 -12.54 6.45 15.23
C GLU A 73 -13.59 5.34 15.30
N GLN A 74 -14.88 5.70 15.40
CA GLN A 74 -15.99 4.73 15.39
C GLN A 74 -16.10 4.02 14.04
N LEU A 75 -16.00 4.74 12.93
CA LEU A 75 -16.00 4.16 11.58
C LEU A 75 -14.81 3.22 11.39
N LEU A 76 -13.62 3.61 11.86
CA LEU A 76 -12.43 2.78 11.78
C LEU A 76 -12.62 1.47 12.55
N GLN A 77 -13.02 1.56 13.82
CA GLN A 77 -13.26 0.41 14.68
C GLN A 77 -14.36 -0.50 14.11
N GLY A 78 -15.51 0.07 13.76
CA GLY A 78 -16.61 -0.66 13.17
C GLY A 78 -16.21 -1.36 11.87
N THR A 79 -15.33 -0.75 11.07
CA THR A 79 -14.81 -1.38 9.85
C THR A 79 -13.84 -2.51 10.19
N LEU A 80 -12.90 -2.33 11.12
CA LEU A 80 -11.92 -3.35 11.51
C LEU A 80 -12.57 -4.59 12.14
N TYR A 81 -13.59 -4.42 12.98
CA TYR A 81 -14.26 -5.52 13.68
C TYR A 81 -15.20 -6.33 12.80
N ARG A 82 -15.67 -5.79 11.67
CA ARG A 82 -16.47 -6.53 10.69
C ARG A 82 -15.61 -7.52 9.93
N THR A 83 -15.33 -8.69 10.50
CA THR A 83 -14.51 -9.76 9.93
C THR A 83 -15.31 -11.03 9.66
N SER A 84 -15.15 -11.62 8.47
CA SER A 84 -15.74 -12.92 8.13
C SER A 84 -14.88 -14.07 8.64
N SER A 85 -15.48 -15.25 8.77
CA SER A 85 -14.80 -16.47 9.23
C SER A 85 -13.54 -16.80 8.41
N ILE A 86 -13.61 -16.66 7.09
CA ILE A 86 -12.47 -16.87 6.19
C ILE A 86 -11.34 -15.86 6.43
N GLU A 87 -11.64 -14.59 6.67
CA GLU A 87 -10.62 -13.57 6.98
C GLU A 87 -9.94 -13.87 8.32
N THR A 88 -10.68 -14.36 9.31
CA THR A 88 -10.14 -14.78 10.61
C THR A 88 -9.18 -15.96 10.44
N LYS A 89 -9.56 -16.98 9.66
CA LYS A 89 -8.68 -18.14 9.37
C LYS A 89 -7.40 -17.72 8.65
N ILE A 90 -7.51 -16.87 7.62
CA ILE A 90 -6.36 -16.34 6.89
C ILE A 90 -5.46 -15.51 7.80
N ARG A 91 -6.05 -14.69 8.69
CA ARG A 91 -5.29 -13.87 9.65
C ARG A 91 -4.48 -14.76 10.60
N GLN A 92 -5.09 -15.83 11.10
CA GLN A 92 -4.41 -16.80 11.96
C GLN A 92 -3.27 -17.51 11.22
N ALA A 93 -3.51 -18.01 10.01
CA ALA A 93 -2.48 -18.64 9.18
C ALA A 93 -1.33 -17.65 8.84
N THR A 94 -1.64 -16.38 8.64
CA THR A 94 -0.64 -15.32 8.40
C THR A 94 0.19 -15.05 9.67
N LYS A 95 -0.44 -15.04 10.86
CA LYS A 95 0.24 -14.91 12.17
C LYS A 95 1.18 -16.09 12.41
N GLU A 96 0.77 -17.31 12.08
CA GLU A 96 1.59 -18.51 12.16
C GLU A 96 2.78 -18.46 11.21
N ALA A 97 2.55 -18.10 9.94
CA ALA A 97 3.61 -17.91 8.96
C ALA A 97 4.65 -16.89 9.46
N LEU A 98 4.21 -15.74 9.96
CA LEU A 98 5.11 -14.71 10.50
C LEU A 98 5.92 -15.19 11.69
N LYS A 99 5.33 -16.00 12.59
CA LYS A 99 6.05 -16.61 13.71
C LYS A 99 7.10 -17.59 13.21
N GLU A 100 6.77 -18.43 12.23
CA GLU A 100 7.71 -19.38 11.65
C GLU A 100 8.91 -18.68 11.00
N VAL A 101 8.67 -17.64 10.21
CA VAL A 101 9.75 -16.86 9.57
C VAL A 101 10.64 -16.17 10.61
N LYS A 102 10.06 -15.64 11.69
CA LYS A 102 10.83 -15.06 12.79
C LYS A 102 11.70 -16.10 13.49
N SER A 103 11.20 -17.31 13.71
CA SER A 103 11.92 -18.39 14.41
C SER A 103 13.01 -19.05 13.56
N LYS A 104 12.71 -19.38 12.29
CA LYS A 104 13.66 -20.04 11.38
C LYS A 104 14.65 -19.06 10.76
N GLY A 105 14.32 -17.77 10.79
CA GLY A 105 15.04 -16.74 10.05
C GLY A 105 14.69 -16.78 8.56
N LEU A 106 14.98 -15.68 7.88
CA LEU A 106 14.76 -15.54 6.45
C LEU A 106 16.10 -15.70 5.72
N HIS A 107 16.26 -16.78 4.96
CA HIS A 107 17.41 -16.90 4.06
C HIS A 107 17.22 -15.94 2.88
N CYS A 108 18.00 -14.87 2.84
CA CYS A 108 17.90 -13.83 1.84
C CYS A 108 19.22 -13.68 1.08
N VAL A 109 19.19 -13.87 -0.24
CA VAL A 109 20.33 -13.64 -1.15
C VAL A 109 20.30 -12.26 -1.82
N CYS A 110 19.36 -11.39 -1.43
CA CYS A 110 19.25 -10.05 -1.98
C CYS A 110 20.40 -9.17 -1.50
N ARG A 111 21.09 -8.48 -2.42
CA ARG A 111 22.25 -7.61 -2.14
C ARG A 111 21.95 -6.35 -1.31
N ARG A 112 20.71 -6.15 -0.86
CA ARG A 112 20.26 -4.99 -0.08
C ARG A 112 19.35 -5.46 1.06
N SER A 113 19.95 -5.97 2.12
CA SER A 113 19.22 -6.12 3.38
C SER A 113 19.56 -4.91 4.25
N LEU A 114 18.58 -4.03 4.44
CA LEU A 114 18.64 -2.96 5.45
C LEU A 114 18.19 -3.53 6.81
N ALA A 115 18.42 -2.80 7.88
CA ALA A 115 17.85 -3.11 9.20
C ALA A 115 16.33 -3.34 9.05
N GLY A 116 15.85 -4.54 9.42
CA GLY A 116 14.44 -4.95 9.22
C GLY A 116 14.21 -6.05 8.17
N GLY A 117 15.26 -6.48 7.44
CA GLY A 117 15.18 -7.61 6.52
C GLY A 117 14.58 -7.27 5.14
N CYS A 118 14.65 -8.22 4.21
CA CYS A 118 14.17 -8.02 2.85
C CYS A 118 12.65 -8.22 2.75
N ARG A 119 11.91 -7.13 2.50
CA ARG A 119 10.44 -7.14 2.35
C ARG A 119 9.95 -8.08 1.24
N SER A 120 10.69 -8.17 0.14
CA SER A 120 10.34 -9.05 -0.99
C SER A 120 10.46 -10.53 -0.59
N CYS A 121 11.58 -10.90 0.04
CA CYS A 121 11.76 -12.27 0.53
C CYS A 121 10.77 -12.61 1.64
N LEU A 122 10.46 -11.67 2.54
CA LEU A 122 9.44 -11.88 3.58
C LEU A 122 8.08 -12.17 2.95
N ARG A 123 7.63 -11.36 1.98
CA ARG A 123 6.39 -11.64 1.25
C ARG A 123 6.42 -12.99 0.52
N GLY A 124 7.54 -13.34 -0.09
CA GLY A 124 7.79 -14.64 -0.71
C GLY A 124 7.59 -15.81 0.25
N GLU A 125 8.17 -15.70 1.43
CA GLU A 125 8.11 -16.71 2.48
C GLU A 125 6.70 -16.87 3.04
N ILE A 126 6.03 -15.76 3.37
CA ILE A 126 4.65 -15.78 3.87
C ILE A 126 3.70 -16.34 2.81
N SER A 127 3.84 -15.92 1.55
CA SER A 127 3.01 -16.41 0.45
C SER A 127 3.19 -17.92 0.25
N ARG A 128 4.41 -18.44 0.35
CA ARG A 128 4.69 -19.87 0.25
C ARG A 128 4.15 -20.66 1.43
N HIS A 129 4.32 -20.18 2.66
CA HIS A 129 3.73 -20.82 3.83
C HIS A 129 2.19 -20.90 3.71
N LEU A 130 1.55 -19.83 3.28
CA LEU A 130 0.09 -19.80 3.08
C LEU A 130 -0.39 -20.80 2.00
N ARG A 131 0.41 -21.03 0.95
CA ARG A 131 0.10 -22.08 -0.06
C ARG A 131 0.41 -23.48 0.45
N ASP A 132 1.64 -23.72 0.87
CA ASP A 132 2.18 -25.08 1.04
C ASP A 132 1.75 -25.71 2.37
N VAL A 133 1.57 -24.89 3.42
CA VAL A 133 1.20 -25.35 4.77
C VAL A 133 -0.30 -25.16 5.02
N ALA A 134 -0.84 -23.98 4.69
CA ALA A 134 -2.24 -23.64 4.97
C ALA A 134 -3.21 -23.96 3.83
N GLY A 135 -2.72 -24.31 2.63
CA GLY A 135 -3.55 -24.78 1.51
C GLY A 135 -4.38 -23.69 0.80
N TYR A 136 -4.02 -22.41 0.94
CA TYR A 136 -4.73 -21.32 0.26
C TYR A 136 -4.22 -21.09 -1.18
N ASP A 137 -5.11 -20.73 -2.11
CA ASP A 137 -4.73 -20.15 -3.41
C ASP A 137 -4.22 -18.72 -3.18
N CYS A 138 -2.91 -18.62 -2.96
CA CYS A 138 -2.22 -17.42 -2.51
C CYS A 138 -1.13 -17.00 -3.50
N VAL A 139 -1.18 -15.74 -3.92
CA VAL A 139 -0.26 -15.14 -4.88
C VAL A 139 0.33 -13.83 -4.36
N ILE A 140 1.51 -13.46 -4.86
CA ILE A 140 2.03 -12.11 -4.70
C ILE A 140 1.47 -11.28 -5.84
N SER A 141 0.57 -10.36 -5.53
CA SER A 141 -0.04 -9.48 -6.49
C SER A 141 0.74 -8.18 -6.60
N LYS A 142 0.89 -7.70 -7.84
CA LYS A 142 1.55 -6.43 -8.14
C LYS A 142 0.59 -5.53 -8.90
N SER A 143 0.15 -4.47 -8.25
CA SER A 143 -0.64 -3.42 -8.89
C SER A 143 0.30 -2.43 -9.58
N LYS A 144 -0.12 -1.95 -10.75
CA LYS A 144 0.55 -0.86 -11.47
C LYS A 144 -0.47 0.14 -11.96
N TRP A 145 -0.16 1.42 -11.81
CA TRP A 145 -1.01 2.50 -12.32
C TRP A 145 -0.18 3.55 -13.05
N ARG A 146 -0.78 4.09 -14.10
CA ARG A 146 -0.18 5.19 -14.87
C ARG A 146 -0.38 6.51 -14.13
N SER A 147 0.47 7.48 -14.45
CA SER A 147 0.29 8.83 -13.96
C SER A 147 -0.98 9.45 -14.57
N SER A 148 -1.70 10.21 -13.75
CA SER A 148 -2.75 11.15 -14.17
C SER A 148 -2.40 12.56 -13.68
N GLN A 149 -3.29 13.53 -13.89
CA GLN A 149 -3.07 14.92 -13.48
C GLN A 149 -2.71 15.06 -11.99
N ASP A 150 -3.39 14.31 -11.11
CA ASP A 150 -3.24 14.43 -9.65
C ASP A 150 -2.49 13.28 -8.99
N ILE A 151 -2.10 12.27 -9.76
CA ILE A 151 -1.60 10.99 -9.25
C ILE A 151 -0.34 10.61 -10.03
N PRO A 152 0.83 10.53 -9.38
CA PRO A 152 2.03 10.01 -10.03
C PRO A 152 1.89 8.51 -10.32
N ALA A 153 2.59 8.05 -11.36
CA ALA A 153 2.68 6.63 -11.67
C ALA A 153 3.35 5.88 -10.52
N GLY A 154 2.97 4.63 -10.33
CA GLY A 154 3.53 3.80 -9.27
C GLY A 154 3.18 2.33 -9.41
N GLU A 155 3.78 1.55 -8.51
CA GLU A 155 3.53 0.13 -8.37
C GLU A 155 3.55 -0.26 -6.90
N HIS A 156 2.81 -1.30 -6.55
CA HIS A 156 2.76 -1.82 -5.19
C HIS A 156 2.64 -3.34 -5.18
N GLU A 157 3.34 -3.99 -4.27
CA GLU A 157 3.32 -5.45 -4.10
C GLU A 157 2.69 -5.82 -2.77
N TYR A 158 1.71 -6.72 -2.82
CA TYR A 158 0.99 -7.24 -1.67
C TYR A 158 0.71 -8.74 -1.86
N ILE A 159 0.19 -9.41 -0.84
CA ILE A 159 -0.24 -10.80 -0.96
C ILE A 159 -1.75 -10.82 -1.16
N GLU A 160 -2.24 -11.65 -2.06
CA GLU A 160 -3.67 -11.83 -2.34
C GLU A 160 -4.02 -13.30 -2.24
N ILE A 161 -5.13 -13.59 -1.56
CA ILE A 161 -5.76 -14.91 -1.57
C ILE A 161 -7.04 -14.83 -2.38
N VAL A 162 -7.19 -15.78 -3.28
CA VAL A 162 -8.35 -15.90 -4.16
C VAL A 162 -9.16 -17.12 -3.72
N ASP A 163 -10.40 -16.90 -3.30
CA ASP A 163 -11.33 -17.99 -3.03
C ASP A 163 -12.32 -18.13 -4.20
N ARG A 164 -12.16 -19.22 -4.95
CA ARG A 164 -13.03 -19.61 -6.07
C ARG A 164 -14.11 -20.62 -5.65
N SER A 165 -14.13 -21.05 -4.39
CA SER A 165 -15.05 -22.08 -3.89
C SER A 165 -16.50 -21.60 -3.75
N GLY A 166 -16.74 -20.28 -3.85
CA GLY A 166 -18.07 -19.69 -3.73
C GLY A 166 -18.93 -19.93 -4.97
N SER A 167 -19.86 -20.89 -4.90
CA SER A 167 -20.66 -21.36 -6.04
C SER A 167 -21.69 -20.37 -6.62
N LYS A 168 -21.86 -19.14 -6.10
CA LYS A 168 -22.89 -18.19 -6.60
C LYS A 168 -22.58 -16.68 -6.53
N LYS A 169 -21.46 -16.21 -5.93
CA LYS A 169 -21.25 -14.77 -5.62
C LYS A 169 -19.97 -14.13 -6.19
N GLY A 170 -19.36 -14.76 -7.20
CA GLY A 170 -18.12 -14.26 -7.80
C GLY A 170 -16.86 -14.60 -6.99
N GLU A 171 -15.70 -14.31 -7.58
CA GLU A 171 -14.36 -14.53 -7.00
C GLU A 171 -14.17 -13.64 -5.75
N MET A 172 -13.99 -14.25 -4.57
CA MET A 172 -13.70 -13.49 -3.34
C MET A 172 -12.19 -13.26 -3.22
N ARG A 173 -11.80 -12.02 -2.95
CA ARG A 173 -10.39 -11.61 -2.83
C ARG A 173 -10.10 -11.07 -1.44
N VAL A 174 -9.09 -11.65 -0.79
CA VAL A 174 -8.57 -11.21 0.50
C VAL A 174 -7.16 -10.67 0.30
N VAL A 175 -6.95 -9.42 0.69
CA VAL A 175 -5.66 -8.73 0.64
C VAL A 175 -4.94 -8.92 1.96
N ILE A 176 -3.64 -9.19 1.88
CA ILE A 176 -2.69 -9.24 2.99
C ILE A 176 -1.60 -8.19 2.73
N GLU A 177 -1.56 -7.17 3.59
CA GLU A 177 -0.54 -6.12 3.58
C GLU A 177 0.30 -6.23 4.85
N LEU A 178 1.62 -6.43 4.72
CA LEU A 178 2.50 -6.73 5.85
C LEU A 178 2.98 -5.49 6.60
N SER A 179 2.77 -4.29 6.04
CA SER A 179 3.17 -3.01 6.65
C SER A 179 2.06 -1.97 6.55
N PHE A 180 0.83 -2.37 6.84
CA PHE A 180 -0.37 -1.58 6.57
C PHE A 180 -0.40 -0.28 7.36
N ARG A 181 -0.06 -0.31 8.65
CA ARG A 181 -0.01 0.90 9.49
C ARG A 181 0.95 1.95 8.91
N ALA A 182 2.17 1.53 8.54
CA ALA A 182 3.21 2.41 8.00
C ALA A 182 2.77 3.17 6.73
N GLU A 183 1.88 2.58 5.93
CA GLU A 183 1.34 3.21 4.71
C GLU A 183 0.51 4.47 4.99
N PHE A 184 0.02 4.64 6.23
CA PHE A 184 -0.77 5.80 6.66
C PHE A 184 -0.04 6.68 7.69
N GLU A 185 1.16 6.33 8.13
CA GLU A 185 1.89 7.18 9.08
C GLU A 185 2.32 8.51 8.46
N ILE A 186 2.07 9.60 9.18
CA ILE A 186 2.54 10.95 8.84
C ILE A 186 3.46 11.41 9.96
N ALA A 187 4.75 11.58 9.67
CA ALA A 187 5.77 11.94 10.67
C ALA A 187 5.39 13.19 11.48
N LYS A 188 4.89 14.22 10.78
CA LYS A 188 4.39 15.46 11.40
C LYS A 188 2.87 15.45 11.63
N GLY A 189 2.23 14.29 11.77
CA GLY A 189 0.80 14.18 12.07
C GLY A 189 0.40 14.88 13.38
N GLY A 190 -0.85 15.29 13.48
CA GLY A 190 -1.48 15.74 14.73
C GLY A 190 -1.72 14.56 15.69
N GLU A 191 -1.96 14.85 16.95
CA GLU A 191 -2.13 13.83 17.99
C GLU A 191 -3.36 12.94 17.73
N GLU A 192 -4.50 13.55 17.39
CA GLU A 192 -5.73 12.84 17.03
C GLU A 192 -5.51 11.85 15.88
N TYR A 193 -4.79 12.27 14.84
CA TYR A 193 -4.44 11.41 13.71
C TYR A 193 -3.52 10.26 14.14
N LYS A 194 -2.47 10.56 14.93
CA LYS A 194 -1.56 9.53 15.44
C LYS A 194 -2.30 8.50 16.30
N ARG A 195 -3.26 8.93 17.12
CA ARG A 195 -4.12 8.05 17.92
C ARG A 195 -5.02 7.18 17.03
N LEU A 196 -5.53 7.73 15.93
CA LEU A 196 -6.30 6.94 14.96
C LEU A 196 -5.41 5.87 14.29
N ILE A 197 -4.20 6.25 13.84
CA ILE A 197 -3.27 5.34 13.17
C ILE A 197 -2.74 4.25 14.11
N SER A 198 -2.53 4.54 15.39
CA SER A 198 -2.04 3.53 16.35
C SER A 198 -3.02 2.36 16.57
N ARG A 199 -4.30 2.54 16.21
CA ARG A 199 -5.32 1.48 16.24
C ARG A 199 -5.26 0.55 15.03
N LEU A 200 -4.53 0.89 13.98
CA LEU A 200 -4.40 0.03 12.81
C LEU A 200 -3.55 -1.20 13.13
N PRO A 201 -3.88 -2.38 12.60
CA PRO A 201 -2.98 -3.52 12.68
C PRO A 201 -1.73 -3.25 11.82
N GLU A 202 -0.58 -3.77 12.26
CA GLU A 202 0.64 -3.73 11.45
C GLU A 202 0.47 -4.55 10.16
N VAL A 203 -0.13 -5.73 10.31
CA VAL A 203 -0.47 -6.63 9.21
C VAL A 203 -1.98 -6.58 8.98
N TYR A 204 -2.39 -6.02 7.84
CA TYR A 204 -3.78 -6.07 7.43
C TYR A 204 -4.08 -7.38 6.73
N VAL A 205 -5.20 -8.00 7.10
CA VAL A 205 -5.79 -9.14 6.41
C VAL A 205 -7.28 -8.85 6.25
N GLY A 206 -7.75 -8.72 5.01
CA GLY A 206 -9.17 -8.50 4.77
C GLY A 206 -9.60 -8.40 3.32
N LYS A 207 -10.90 -8.47 3.11
CA LYS A 207 -11.54 -8.37 1.80
C LYS A 207 -11.35 -6.99 1.19
N THR A 208 -11.32 -7.00 -0.13
CA THR A 208 -11.13 -5.81 -0.97
C THR A 208 -12.12 -4.68 -0.62
N GLU A 209 -13.38 -5.01 -0.34
CA GLU A 209 -14.42 -4.02 0.00
C GLU A 209 -14.13 -3.35 1.33
N ARG A 210 -13.68 -4.12 2.32
CA ARG A 210 -13.30 -3.59 3.63
C ARG A 210 -12.07 -2.70 3.53
N LEU A 211 -11.08 -3.12 2.74
CA LEU A 211 -9.88 -2.33 2.49
C LEU A 211 -10.24 -0.97 1.86
N ARG A 212 -11.15 -0.94 0.88
CA ARG A 212 -11.64 0.29 0.26
C ARG A 212 -12.23 1.26 1.29
N SER A 213 -13.06 0.78 2.21
CA SER A 213 -13.63 1.60 3.28
C SER A 213 -12.56 2.14 4.23
N LEU A 214 -11.59 1.32 4.63
CA LEU A 214 -10.48 1.76 5.49
C LEU A 214 -9.64 2.84 4.82
N ILE A 215 -9.29 2.67 3.54
CA ILE A 215 -8.53 3.66 2.78
C ILE A 215 -9.27 5.00 2.77
N LYS A 216 -10.59 5.01 2.55
CA LYS A 216 -11.40 6.24 2.57
C LYS A 216 -11.32 6.95 3.93
N ILE A 217 -11.60 6.23 5.02
CA ILE A 217 -11.57 6.77 6.39
C ILE A 217 -10.19 7.39 6.69
N LEU A 218 -9.12 6.64 6.41
CA LEU A 218 -7.75 7.06 6.74
C LEU A 218 -7.27 8.24 5.89
N CYS A 219 -7.63 8.28 4.60
CA CYS A 219 -7.32 9.41 3.72
C CYS A 219 -8.10 10.68 4.12
N MET A 220 -9.37 10.55 4.53
CA MET A 220 -10.15 11.70 5.03
C MET A 220 -9.55 12.27 6.31
N ALA A 221 -9.22 11.40 7.28
CA ALA A 221 -8.53 11.78 8.50
C ALA A 221 -7.16 12.43 8.22
N GLY A 222 -6.41 11.89 7.26
CA GLY A 222 -5.13 12.45 6.81
C GLY A 222 -5.29 13.83 6.18
N LYS A 223 -6.30 14.03 5.31
CA LYS A 223 -6.63 15.32 4.70
C LYS A 223 -6.94 16.35 5.79
N LYS A 224 -7.81 16.03 6.75
CA LYS A 224 -8.11 16.93 7.88
C LYS A 224 -6.85 17.26 8.70
N CYS A 225 -6.09 16.25 9.08
CA CYS A 225 -4.87 16.44 9.86
C CYS A 225 -3.89 17.40 9.19
N LEU A 226 -3.68 17.27 7.87
CA LEU A 226 -2.76 18.12 7.13
C LEU A 226 -3.32 19.53 6.95
N ARG A 227 -4.62 19.69 6.71
CA ARG A 227 -5.28 21.01 6.67
C ARG A 227 -5.16 21.75 8.00
N ASP A 228 -5.48 21.09 9.11
CA ASP A 228 -5.40 21.68 10.46
C ASP A 228 -3.96 22.13 10.79
N LYS A 229 -2.97 21.44 10.22
CA LYS A 229 -1.54 21.78 10.36
C LYS A 229 -1.00 22.71 9.28
N LYS A 230 -1.85 23.22 8.38
CA LYS A 230 -1.45 24.09 7.25
C LYS A 230 -0.38 23.44 6.37
N MET A 231 -0.48 22.14 6.14
CA MET A 231 0.42 21.34 5.30
C MET A 231 -0.33 20.82 4.07
N HIS A 232 0.35 20.82 2.92
CA HIS A 232 -0.20 20.25 1.70
C HIS A 232 -0.19 18.70 1.74
N MET A 233 -1.22 18.07 1.18
CA MET A 233 -1.30 16.62 1.06
C MET A 233 -0.52 16.14 -0.16
N ALA A 234 0.57 15.40 0.06
CA ALA A 234 1.34 14.83 -1.03
C ALA A 234 0.48 13.90 -1.91
N PRO A 235 0.69 13.87 -3.24
CA PRO A 235 -0.12 13.07 -4.16
C PRO A 235 -0.24 11.59 -3.76
N TRP A 236 0.83 10.99 -3.25
CA TRP A 236 0.85 9.59 -2.82
C TRP A 236 0.06 9.29 -1.53
N ARG A 237 -0.46 10.31 -0.85
CA ARG A 237 -1.36 10.16 0.30
C ARG A 237 -2.83 10.43 -0.07
N LYS A 238 -3.08 11.00 -1.25
CA LYS A 238 -4.44 11.24 -1.75
C LYS A 238 -5.19 9.91 -1.89
N HIS A 239 -6.51 9.97 -1.72
CA HIS A 239 -7.38 8.80 -1.72
C HIS A 239 -7.23 7.92 -2.98
N LYS A 240 -7.24 8.54 -4.16
CA LYS A 240 -7.12 7.82 -5.44
C LYS A 240 -5.78 7.08 -5.58
N TYR A 241 -4.66 7.68 -5.16
CA TYR A 241 -3.36 7.00 -5.15
C TYR A 241 -3.38 5.79 -4.22
N MET A 242 -3.89 5.97 -2.99
CA MET A 242 -3.97 4.89 -2.01
C MET A 242 -4.90 3.77 -2.49
N GLN A 243 -6.01 4.07 -3.15
CA GLN A 243 -6.83 3.02 -3.78
C GLN A 243 -6.06 2.27 -4.87
N ALA A 244 -5.33 2.96 -5.73
CA ALA A 244 -4.59 2.33 -6.83
C ALA A 244 -3.54 1.29 -6.34
N LYS A 245 -2.97 1.48 -5.14
CA LYS A 245 -2.01 0.55 -4.54
C LYS A 245 -2.54 -0.87 -4.38
N TRP A 246 -3.82 -1.06 -4.05
CA TRP A 246 -4.36 -2.40 -3.82
C TRP A 246 -5.52 -2.76 -4.76
N LEU A 247 -6.14 -1.76 -5.39
CA LEU A 247 -7.31 -1.91 -6.26
C LEU A 247 -7.00 -1.62 -7.74
N GLY A 248 -5.76 -1.22 -8.05
CA GLY A 248 -5.31 -1.01 -9.43
C GLY A 248 -5.26 -2.30 -10.23
N THR A 249 -5.08 -2.16 -11.54
CA THR A 249 -4.91 -3.32 -12.43
C THR A 249 -3.70 -4.12 -11.97
N CYS A 250 -3.95 -5.38 -11.58
CA CYS A 250 -2.90 -6.32 -11.23
C CYS A 250 -2.39 -6.96 -12.54
N ASP A 251 -1.07 -7.09 -12.70
CA ASP A 251 -0.43 -7.88 -13.77
C ASP A 251 -0.67 -9.39 -13.58
N ARG A 252 -1.88 -9.77 -13.20
CA ARG A 252 -2.34 -11.15 -13.23
C ARG A 252 -2.50 -11.47 -14.71
N SER A 253 -1.42 -11.96 -15.31
CA SER A 253 -1.51 -12.65 -16.59
C SER A 253 -2.61 -13.70 -16.43
N THR A 254 -3.73 -13.44 -17.08
CA THR A 254 -4.85 -14.35 -17.25
C THR A 254 -4.35 -15.55 -18.04
N SER A 255 -3.75 -16.54 -17.37
CA SER A 255 -3.45 -17.84 -17.99
C SER A 255 -4.71 -18.68 -18.27
N LEU A 256 -5.90 -18.05 -18.38
CA LEU A 256 -7.18 -18.75 -18.55
C LEU A 256 -8.14 -18.11 -19.57
N GLU A 257 -7.73 -17.11 -20.35
CA GLU A 257 -8.60 -16.53 -21.42
C GLU A 257 -7.98 -16.66 -22.83
N ALA A 258 -7.28 -17.76 -23.10
CA ALA A 258 -6.84 -18.09 -24.46
C ALA A 258 -7.02 -19.59 -24.78
N ALA A 259 -8.11 -20.18 -24.31
CA ALA A 259 -8.58 -21.46 -24.82
C ALA A 259 -10.07 -21.33 -25.16
N VAL A 260 -10.37 -21.56 -26.44
CA VAL A 260 -11.68 -21.68 -27.08
C VAL A 260 -12.35 -20.37 -27.51
N SER A 261 -12.03 -19.93 -28.73
CA SER A 261 -13.01 -19.93 -29.83
C SER A 261 -12.27 -19.91 -31.16
N ASP A 262 -12.60 -20.91 -31.97
CA ASP A 262 -12.07 -21.24 -33.28
C ASP A 262 -12.56 -20.26 -34.37
N THR A 263 -11.71 -20.05 -35.37
CA THR A 263 -11.93 -19.59 -36.75
C THR A 263 -12.95 -18.48 -37.06
N THR A 264 -12.45 -17.36 -37.58
CA THR A 264 -12.66 -16.96 -39.00
C THR A 264 -11.79 -15.74 -39.33
N GLU A 265 -10.86 -15.91 -40.27
CA GLU A 265 -10.10 -14.84 -40.94
C GLU A 265 -11.07 -13.86 -41.64
N PRO A 266 -10.70 -12.56 -41.74
CA PRO A 266 -10.26 -12.12 -43.05
C PRO A 266 -9.00 -11.25 -43.03
N GLU A 267 -8.28 -11.37 -44.15
CA GLU A 267 -7.00 -10.77 -44.49
C GLU A 267 -6.97 -9.23 -44.46
N ASN A 268 -5.74 -8.73 -44.32
CA ASN A 268 -5.25 -7.36 -44.50
C ASN A 268 -5.45 -6.35 -43.36
N TRP A 269 -4.60 -6.48 -42.33
CA TRP A 269 -4.18 -5.32 -41.52
C TRP A 269 -2.66 -5.27 -41.37
N VAL A 270 -2.02 -4.29 -42.02
CA VAL A 270 -0.60 -3.97 -41.82
C VAL A 270 -0.48 -3.01 -40.64
N PRO A 271 0.30 -3.31 -39.58
CA PRO A 271 0.49 -2.37 -38.47
C PRO A 271 1.37 -1.20 -38.91
N PRO A 272 1.04 0.06 -38.54
CA PRO A 272 1.89 1.21 -38.86
C PRO A 272 3.20 1.15 -38.09
N ALA A 273 4.31 1.39 -38.79
CA ALA A 273 5.64 1.50 -38.20
C ALA A 273 5.67 2.62 -37.15
N LYS A 274 6.13 2.29 -35.92
CA LYS A 274 6.33 3.28 -34.85
C LYS A 274 7.43 4.27 -35.28
N PRO A 275 7.21 5.59 -35.18
CA PRO A 275 8.29 6.53 -35.41
C PRO A 275 9.35 6.42 -34.30
N TYR A 276 10.58 6.17 -34.72
CA TYR A 276 11.79 6.19 -33.92
C TYR A 276 11.94 7.57 -33.26
N ARG A 277 11.75 7.65 -31.93
CA ARG A 277 12.04 8.89 -31.19
C ARG A 277 13.53 8.95 -30.89
N VAL A 278 14.23 9.84 -31.58
CA VAL A 278 15.62 10.21 -31.29
C VAL A 278 15.66 10.98 -29.96
N SER A 279 16.47 10.51 -29.02
CA SER A 279 16.78 11.22 -27.79
C SER A 279 17.68 12.43 -28.10
N MET A 280 17.14 13.64 -27.98
CA MET A 280 17.83 14.92 -28.21
C MET A 280 18.42 15.47 -26.90
N LEU A 281 19.31 14.70 -26.27
CA LEU A 281 20.18 15.19 -25.20
C LEU A 281 21.59 14.64 -25.42
N LYS A 282 22.32 15.26 -26.34
CA LYS A 282 23.78 15.35 -26.27
C LYS A 282 24.10 16.82 -26.06
N HIS A 283 24.40 17.18 -24.82
CA HIS A 283 25.15 18.40 -24.55
C HIS A 283 26.58 18.11 -24.97
N ASP A 284 27.10 18.86 -25.94
CA ASP A 284 28.52 19.23 -26.00
C ASP A 284 28.71 20.32 -27.06
N GLY A 285 29.28 21.44 -26.61
CA GLY A 285 29.93 22.41 -27.48
C GLY A 285 29.35 23.82 -27.44
N LEU A 286 29.96 24.71 -26.65
CA LEU A 286 30.32 26.04 -27.15
C LEU A 286 31.31 26.76 -26.21
N LEU A 287 32.59 26.69 -26.54
CA LEU A 287 33.63 27.74 -26.40
C LEU A 287 34.68 27.28 -27.42
N GLY A 288 34.82 27.87 -28.61
CA GLY A 288 35.11 29.28 -28.86
C GLY A 288 36.44 29.30 -29.62
N SER A 289 36.39 29.16 -30.94
CA SER A 289 37.55 29.22 -31.82
C SER A 289 37.90 30.67 -32.14
N LEU A 290 39.17 31.04 -31.92
CA LEU A 290 39.82 32.15 -32.61
C LEU A 290 41.12 31.63 -33.23
N SER A 291 41.26 31.99 -34.50
CA SER A 291 42.28 31.56 -35.45
C SER A 291 43.58 32.36 -35.32
N ALA A 292 44.70 31.69 -35.59
CA ALA A 292 45.68 32.06 -36.62
C ALA A 292 47.16 32.01 -36.15
N GLY A 293 47.93 31.19 -36.88
CA GLY A 293 49.31 31.52 -37.27
C GLY A 293 50.44 30.87 -36.48
N GLY A 294 51.34 30.18 -37.18
CA GLY A 294 52.75 30.07 -36.76
C GLY A 294 53.36 28.68 -36.86
N MET A 295 54.20 28.49 -37.88
CA MET A 295 55.04 27.33 -38.17
C MET A 295 56.04 26.97 -37.05
N GLY A 296 56.44 25.68 -37.00
CA GLY A 296 57.80 25.30 -36.57
C GLY A 296 57.90 24.19 -35.52
N HIS A 297 58.22 22.97 -35.95
CA HIS A 297 59.02 21.99 -35.19
C HIS A 297 60.52 22.26 -35.44
N PRO A 298 61.51 21.63 -34.74
CA PRO A 298 61.47 20.73 -33.58
C PRO A 298 62.52 21.08 -32.49
N ALA A 299 62.60 20.25 -31.43
CA ALA A 299 63.83 19.71 -30.79
C ALA A 299 63.83 19.74 -29.25
N ALA A 300 64.19 18.59 -28.70
CA ALA A 300 64.45 18.32 -27.29
C ALA A 300 65.76 18.96 -26.82
N VAL A 301 65.83 19.44 -25.57
CA VAL A 301 67.05 19.44 -24.73
C VAL A 301 66.65 19.41 -23.25
N THR A 302 67.16 18.40 -22.54
CA THR A 302 67.27 18.22 -21.08
C THR A 302 68.16 19.30 -20.45
N VAL A 303 68.01 19.59 -19.14
CA VAL A 303 69.10 19.69 -18.11
C VAL A 303 68.64 20.56 -16.92
N LEU A 304 68.73 19.93 -15.74
CA LEU A 304 68.75 20.41 -14.34
C LEU A 304 67.50 21.06 -13.74
#